data_AF-A0AA42RDR4-F1
#
_entry.id   AF-A0AA42RDR4-F1
#
_cell.length_a   1.000
_cell.length_b   1.000
_cell.length_c   1.000
_cell.angle_alpha   90.00
_cell.angle_beta   90.00
_cell.angle_gamma   90.00
#
_symmetry.space_group_name_H-M   'P 1'
#
loop_
_entity.id
_entity.type
_entity.pdbx_description
1 polymer ?
#
loop_
_entity_poly.entity_id
_entity_poly.type
_entity_poly.pdbx_seq_one_letter_code
_entity_poly.pdbx_strand_id
1 'polypeptide(L)'
;MKVLEILIKKISRQKNEEKEVNVEEIASVEPIIDNNISEEESIINLPSKKNNFFQKIKLQRNKVIAGSGIAMILASGGLFLNSINQNSSCMVWKENHYEEIECEETSPQMNAVPYNETVFQLKKITKPDTLNFENALDKVWYTKKNSEVEFYTNYGLHPENGKTLKPVTKYIFN
;
A
#
# COMPACT_ATOMS: atom_id res chain seq x y z
N MET A 1 -59.80 -1.89 1.41
CA MET A 1 -59.45 -3.21 0.83
C MET A 1 -58.43 -3.13 -0.32
N LYS A 2 -58.45 -2.10 -1.20
CA LYS A 2 -57.47 -1.95 -2.32
C LYS A 2 -55.99 -1.75 -1.90
N VAL A 3 -55.73 -1.11 -0.76
CA VAL A 3 -54.35 -0.82 -0.30
C VAL A 3 -53.61 -2.08 0.16
N LEU A 4 -54.34 -3.02 0.80
CA LEU A 4 -53.75 -4.30 1.21
C LEU A 4 -53.32 -5.15 0.00
N GLU A 5 -54.11 -5.16 -1.08
CA GLU A 5 -53.75 -5.92 -2.29
C GLU A 5 -52.51 -5.36 -2.99
N ILE A 6 -52.33 -4.04 -3.00
CA ILE A 6 -51.14 -3.40 -3.58
C ILE A 6 -49.88 -3.77 -2.78
N LEU A 7 -49.98 -3.80 -1.44
CA LEU A 7 -48.87 -4.20 -0.57
C LEU A 7 -48.53 -5.68 -0.73
N ILE A 8 -49.53 -6.57 -0.79
CA ILE A 8 -49.32 -8.01 -1.04
C ILE A 8 -48.71 -8.25 -2.43
N LYS A 9 -49.13 -7.48 -3.45
CA LYS A 9 -48.55 -7.56 -4.80
C LYS A 9 -47.12 -7.03 -4.87
N LYS A 10 -46.76 -6.07 -4.01
CA LYS A 10 -45.39 -5.54 -3.92
C LYS A 10 -44.46 -6.49 -3.17
N ILE A 11 -44.94 -7.13 -2.10
CA ILE A 11 -44.18 -8.14 -1.34
C ILE A 11 -43.96 -9.41 -2.17
N SER A 12 -44.97 -9.87 -2.93
CA SER A 12 -44.81 -10.99 -3.87
C SER A 12 -43.91 -10.66 -5.06
N ARG A 13 -43.81 -9.38 -5.46
CA ARG A 13 -42.86 -8.91 -6.48
C ARG A 13 -41.42 -8.85 -5.96
N GLN A 14 -41.19 -8.43 -4.71
CA GLN A 14 -39.84 -8.40 -4.13
C GLN A 14 -39.30 -9.81 -3.77
N LYS A 15 -40.18 -10.79 -3.51
CA LYS A 15 -39.76 -12.17 -3.24
C LYS A 15 -39.35 -12.97 -4.49
N ASN A 16 -39.51 -12.41 -5.70
CA ASN A 16 -39.30 -13.11 -6.96
C ASN A 16 -38.04 -12.63 -7.74
N GLU A 17 -37.20 -11.79 -7.13
CA GLU A 17 -35.94 -11.29 -7.72
C GLU A 17 -34.69 -11.89 -7.04
N GLU A 18 -34.88 -12.84 -6.14
CA GLU A 18 -33.82 -13.64 -5.54
C GLU A 18 -33.94 -15.06 -6.09
N LYS A 19 -33.49 -15.25 -7.33
CA LYS A 19 -33.27 -16.57 -7.93
C LYS A 19 -31.93 -16.63 -8.64
N GLU A 20 -31.03 -17.37 -7.98
CA GLU A 20 -30.30 -18.49 -8.57
C GLU A 20 -29.29 -18.14 -9.68
N VAL A 21 -28.09 -17.70 -9.28
CA VAL A 21 -26.91 -17.83 -10.13
C VAL A 21 -26.43 -19.27 -10.02
N ASN A 22 -26.68 -20.01 -11.11
CA ASN A 22 -26.33 -21.39 -11.33
C ASN A 22 -24.80 -21.59 -11.31
N VAL A 23 -24.32 -22.50 -10.47
CA VAL A 23 -22.91 -22.90 -10.34
C VAL A 23 -22.67 -24.10 -11.25
N GLU A 24 -22.70 -23.91 -12.57
CA GLU A 24 -22.29 -24.95 -13.54
C GLU A 24 -22.10 -24.38 -14.97
N GLU A 25 -21.26 -23.35 -15.11
CA GLU A 25 -20.70 -22.99 -16.43
C GLU A 25 -19.27 -22.42 -16.27
N ILE A 26 -18.42 -23.21 -15.62
CA ILE A 26 -16.96 -23.04 -15.56
C ILE A 26 -16.34 -24.28 -16.19
N ALA A 27 -16.36 -24.37 -17.52
CA ALA A 27 -15.54 -25.30 -18.28
C ALA A 27 -15.52 -24.91 -19.76
N SER A 28 -14.62 -24.00 -20.15
CA SER A 28 -13.87 -23.97 -21.44
C SER A 28 -13.42 -22.55 -21.78
N VAL A 29 -12.49 -22.00 -21.01
CA VAL A 29 -11.58 -20.95 -21.51
C VAL A 29 -10.18 -21.34 -21.08
N GLU A 30 -9.39 -21.77 -22.05
CA GLU A 30 -7.99 -22.14 -21.89
C GLU A 30 -7.15 -20.92 -21.48
N PRO A 31 -6.09 -21.09 -20.67
CA PRO A 31 -5.16 -20.01 -20.37
C PRO A 31 -4.35 -19.66 -21.63
N ILE A 32 -4.60 -18.47 -22.19
CA ILE A 32 -3.75 -17.87 -23.21
C ILE A 32 -2.43 -17.47 -22.54
N ILE A 33 -1.42 -18.31 -22.69
CA ILE A 33 -0.02 -18.02 -22.38
C ILE A 33 0.60 -17.46 -23.65
N ASP A 34 0.64 -16.13 -23.78
CA ASP A 34 1.42 -15.47 -24.82
C ASP A 34 2.89 -15.41 -24.40
N ASN A 35 3.62 -16.49 -24.73
CA ASN A 35 5.07 -16.50 -24.80
C ASN A 35 5.49 -15.75 -26.07
N ASN A 36 5.86 -14.48 -25.97
CA ASN A 36 6.76 -13.79 -26.92
C ASN A 36 7.09 -12.39 -26.40
N ILE A 37 8.02 -12.30 -25.45
CA ILE A 37 8.84 -11.08 -25.29
C ILE A 37 10.29 -11.53 -25.33
N SER A 38 10.88 -11.21 -26.47
CA SER A 38 12.30 -11.24 -26.78
C SER A 38 13.10 -10.57 -25.67
N GLU A 39 14.04 -11.33 -25.12
CA GLU A 39 15.14 -10.83 -24.30
C GLU A 39 16.01 -9.91 -25.17
N GLU A 40 15.90 -8.59 -24.98
CA GLU A 40 16.93 -7.67 -25.44
C GLU A 40 17.09 -6.51 -24.44
N GLU A 41 18.19 -6.61 -23.69
CA GLU A 41 19.06 -5.55 -23.19
C GLU A 41 18.47 -4.29 -22.53
N SER A 42 18.61 -4.26 -21.19
CA SER A 42 19.18 -3.07 -20.54
C SER A 42 19.90 -3.46 -19.25
N ILE A 43 21.03 -4.15 -19.37
CA ILE A 43 21.96 -4.26 -18.23
C ILE A 43 22.68 -2.93 -18.09
N ILE A 44 22.37 -2.24 -17.00
CA ILE A 44 23.09 -1.10 -16.48
C ILE A 44 24.53 -1.56 -16.24
N ASN A 45 25.45 -1.14 -17.11
CA ASN A 45 26.88 -1.33 -16.94
C ASN A 45 27.38 -0.54 -15.72
N LEU A 46 27.34 -1.15 -14.55
CA LEU A 46 28.18 -0.73 -13.44
C LEU A 46 29.58 -1.30 -13.72
N PRO A 47 30.63 -0.48 -13.91
CA PRO A 47 31.98 -0.99 -14.11
C PRO A 47 32.44 -1.64 -12.81
N SER A 48 32.19 -2.95 -12.66
CA SER A 48 32.81 -3.77 -11.63
C SER A 48 34.28 -3.85 -11.99
N LYS A 49 35.06 -2.94 -11.41
CA LYS A 49 36.51 -2.93 -11.46
C LYS A 49 37.00 -4.20 -10.75
N LYS A 50 37.05 -5.32 -11.46
CA LYS A 50 37.70 -6.55 -11.01
C LYS A 50 39.20 -6.29 -10.98
N ASN A 51 39.64 -5.70 -9.88
CA ASN A 51 41.05 -5.63 -9.55
C ASN A 51 41.53 -7.07 -9.41
N ASN A 52 42.45 -7.50 -10.28
CA ASN A 52 43.20 -8.74 -10.14
C ASN A 52 44.16 -8.64 -8.94
N PHE A 53 43.60 -8.56 -7.74
CA PHE A 53 44.32 -8.49 -6.47
C PHE A 53 44.42 -9.86 -5.80
N PHE A 54 44.41 -10.93 -6.59
CA PHE A 54 44.90 -12.23 -6.13
C PHE A 54 46.41 -12.24 -6.30
N GLN A 55 47.08 -11.49 -5.42
CA GLN A 55 48.52 -11.59 -5.27
C GLN A 55 48.82 -12.96 -4.68
N LYS A 56 49.52 -13.80 -5.46
CA LYS A 56 50.00 -15.12 -5.06
C LYS A 56 50.72 -15.03 -3.71
N ILE A 57 50.08 -15.54 -2.65
CA ILE A 57 50.75 -15.79 -1.38
C ILE A 57 51.60 -17.05 -1.59
N LYS A 58 52.92 -16.89 -1.74
CA LYS A 58 53.86 -18.01 -1.69
C LYS A 58 53.97 -18.47 -0.25
N LEU A 59 53.28 -19.55 0.09
CA LEU A 59 53.38 -20.22 1.38
C LEU A 59 54.71 -20.98 1.47
N GLN A 60 55.74 -20.33 2.00
CA GLN A 60 57.00 -20.97 2.34
C GLN A 60 56.78 -21.87 3.57
N ARG A 61 57.09 -23.16 3.43
CA ARG A 61 56.79 -24.21 4.41
C ARG A 61 57.78 -24.19 5.59
N ASN A 62 57.69 -23.19 6.45
CA ASN A 62 58.35 -23.19 7.75
C ASN A 62 57.39 -23.76 8.80
N LYS A 63 57.77 -24.87 9.45
CA LYS A 63 57.03 -25.47 10.56
C LYS A 63 57.10 -24.52 11.76
N VAL A 64 56.13 -23.63 11.90
CA VAL A 64 55.93 -22.83 13.12
C VAL A 64 54.47 -22.93 13.54
N ILE A 65 54.24 -23.83 14.49
CA ILE A 65 53.18 -23.86 15.51
C ILE A 65 51.80 -23.37 15.03
N ALA A 66 50.97 -24.36 14.67
CA ALA A 66 49.54 -24.23 14.56
C ALA A 66 48.94 -23.71 15.89
N GLY A 67 48.03 -22.74 15.79
CA GLY A 67 47.11 -22.36 16.87
C GLY A 67 47.49 -21.08 17.62
N SER A 68 47.24 -19.91 17.02
CA SER A 68 47.16 -18.66 17.79
C SER A 68 46.36 -17.53 17.11
N GLY A 69 46.14 -17.60 15.78
CA GLY A 69 45.45 -16.52 15.06
C GLY A 69 43.92 -16.43 15.25
N ILE A 70 43.27 -17.54 15.63
CA ILE A 70 41.79 -17.59 15.70
C ILE A 70 41.26 -17.08 17.06
N ALA A 71 42.07 -17.14 18.13
CA ALA A 71 41.64 -16.74 19.47
C ALA A 71 41.62 -15.21 19.70
N MET A 72 42.33 -14.41 18.90
CA MET A 72 42.36 -12.94 19.09
C MET A 72 41.16 -12.19 18.47
N ILE A 73 40.49 -12.76 17.45
CA ILE A 73 39.27 -12.14 16.88
C ILE A 73 38.11 -12.16 17.90
N LEU A 74 38.14 -13.10 18.86
CA LEU A 74 37.16 -13.20 19.95
C LEU A 74 37.44 -12.24 21.12
N ALA A 75 38.64 -11.68 21.25
CA ALA A 75 39.01 -10.80 22.36
C ALA A 75 38.86 -9.30 22.04
N SER A 76 38.90 -8.89 20.76
CA SER A 76 38.68 -7.51 20.32
C SER A 76 37.37 -7.31 19.53
N GLY A 77 36.62 -8.37 19.24
CA GLY A 77 35.32 -8.34 18.56
C GLY A 77 34.15 -8.03 19.48
N GLY A 78 34.36 -7.15 20.48
CA GLY A 78 33.31 -6.67 21.37
C GLY A 78 32.31 -5.81 20.60
N LEU A 79 31.29 -6.47 20.04
CA LEU A 79 29.91 -5.99 19.95
C LEU A 79 29.72 -4.48 19.73
N PHE A 80 29.99 -4.00 18.52
CA PHE A 80 29.26 -2.83 18.02
C PHE A 80 27.85 -3.27 17.59
N LEU A 81 27.01 -3.63 18.56
CA LEU A 81 25.57 -3.64 18.36
C LEU A 81 25.11 -2.18 18.42
N ASN A 82 25.32 -1.46 17.31
CA ASN A 82 24.65 -0.19 17.10
C ASN A 82 23.17 -0.51 16.98
N SER A 83 22.42 -0.35 18.08
CA SER A 83 20.98 -0.41 18.09
C SER A 83 20.48 0.69 17.16
N ILE A 84 20.26 0.34 15.91
CA ILE A 84 19.45 1.14 14.99
C ILE A 84 18.00 1.04 15.48
N ASN A 85 17.71 1.67 16.60
CA ASN A 85 16.35 2.10 16.90
C ASN A 85 16.08 3.28 15.97
N GLN A 86 15.92 2.96 14.68
CA GLN A 86 15.19 3.84 13.79
C GLN A 86 13.77 3.79 14.33
N ASN A 87 13.41 4.77 15.17
CA ASN A 87 12.02 5.02 15.51
C ASN A 87 11.31 5.24 14.17
N SER A 88 10.72 4.18 13.63
CA SER A 88 9.85 4.30 12.47
C SER A 88 8.62 5.03 12.96
N SER A 89 8.38 6.24 12.46
CA SER A 89 7.11 6.90 12.69
C SER A 89 6.02 6.16 11.92
N CYS A 90 4.86 6.06 12.56
CA CYS A 90 3.63 5.58 11.97
C CYS A 90 2.65 6.76 11.87
N MET A 91 1.57 6.55 11.13
CA MET A 91 0.48 7.49 11.07
C MET A 91 -0.86 6.75 11.18
N VAL A 92 -1.83 7.39 11.79
CA VAL A 92 -3.19 6.87 11.97
C VAL A 92 -4.21 7.87 11.46
N TRP A 93 -5.20 7.39 10.70
CA TRP A 93 -6.31 8.23 10.28
C TRP A 93 -7.25 8.49 11.47
N LYS A 94 -7.42 9.75 11.85
CA LYS A 94 -8.37 10.19 12.87
C LYS A 94 -9.31 11.24 12.31
N GLU A 95 -10.61 10.95 12.37
CA GLU A 95 -11.74 11.80 11.98
C GLU A 95 -11.68 12.29 10.52
N ASN A 96 -10.76 13.21 10.23
CA ASN A 96 -10.59 13.88 8.95
C ASN A 96 -9.13 14.04 8.49
N HIS A 97 -8.11 13.54 9.20
CA HIS A 97 -6.71 13.66 8.80
C HIS A 97 -5.85 12.55 9.41
N TYR A 98 -4.60 12.44 8.95
CA TYR A 98 -3.60 11.58 9.60
C TYR A 98 -2.91 12.31 10.74
N GLU A 99 -2.69 11.59 11.84
CA GLU A 99 -1.84 12.01 12.97
C GLU A 99 -0.60 11.09 13.01
N GLU A 100 0.56 11.68 13.29
CA GLU A 100 1.81 10.93 13.49
C GLU A 100 1.81 10.31 14.89
N ILE A 101 2.22 9.05 14.97
CA ILE A 101 2.33 8.28 16.20
C ILE A 101 3.61 7.44 16.18
N GLU A 102 4.06 7.01 17.35
CA GLU A 102 5.11 5.98 17.43
C GLU A 102 4.51 4.61 17.09
N CYS A 103 5.15 3.86 16.20
CA CYS A 103 4.64 2.54 15.81
C CYS A 103 4.53 1.58 17.00
N GLU A 104 5.34 1.76 18.05
CA GLU A 104 5.34 0.93 19.26
C GLU A 104 4.09 1.14 20.13
N GLU A 105 3.44 2.31 20.04
CA GLU A 105 2.22 2.65 20.80
C GLU A 105 0.93 2.18 20.11
N THR A 106 1.04 1.46 19.00
CA THR A 106 -0.11 1.09 18.18
C THR A 106 -0.91 -0.08 18.78
N SER A 107 -2.20 0.12 19.04
CA SER A 107 -3.15 -0.98 19.28
C SER A 107 -3.61 -1.61 17.97
N PRO A 108 -3.90 -2.93 17.90
CA PRO A 108 -4.43 -3.59 16.70
C PRO A 108 -5.69 -2.94 16.11
N GLN A 109 -6.43 -2.16 16.91
CA GLN A 109 -7.65 -1.48 16.48
C GLN A 109 -7.39 -0.14 15.77
N MET A 110 -6.19 0.43 15.88
CA MET A 110 -5.89 1.79 15.41
C MET A 110 -5.57 1.86 13.91
N ASN A 111 -5.50 0.74 13.19
CA ASN A 111 -5.18 0.69 11.75
C ASN A 111 -4.00 1.60 11.37
N ALA A 112 -2.95 1.66 12.20
CA ALA A 112 -1.81 2.50 11.89
C ALA A 112 -1.01 1.93 10.72
N VAL A 113 -0.50 2.84 9.90
CA VAL A 113 0.31 2.54 8.74
C VAL A 113 1.67 3.22 8.86
N PRO A 114 2.73 2.71 8.20
CA PRO A 114 4.02 3.39 8.18
C PRO A 114 3.88 4.83 7.67
N TYR A 115 4.63 5.76 8.26
CA TYR A 115 4.58 7.17 7.86
C TYR A 115 4.91 7.34 6.37
N ASN A 116 4.06 8.11 5.68
CA ASN A 116 4.27 8.49 4.29
C ASN A 116 3.84 9.94 4.09
N GLU A 117 4.80 10.80 3.76
CA GLU A 117 4.60 12.25 3.58
C GLU A 117 3.41 12.60 2.66
N THR A 118 3.30 11.92 1.51
CA THR A 118 2.26 12.22 0.51
C THR A 118 0.86 11.88 1.03
N VAL A 119 0.73 10.73 1.68
CA VAL A 119 -0.55 10.26 2.25
C VAL A 119 -0.88 11.04 3.52
N PHE A 120 0.12 11.43 4.31
CA PHE A 120 -0.05 12.22 5.54
C PHE A 120 -0.73 13.58 5.27
N GLN A 121 -0.47 14.18 4.12
CA GLN A 121 -1.09 15.44 3.70
C GLN A 121 -2.57 15.30 3.29
N LEU A 122 -3.10 14.07 3.22
CA LEU A 122 -4.50 13.81 2.92
C LEU A 122 -5.39 14.31 4.07
N LYS A 123 -6.34 15.18 3.75
CA LYS A 123 -7.36 15.66 4.69
C LYS A 123 -8.74 15.57 4.07
N LYS A 124 -9.72 15.10 4.84
CA LYS A 124 -11.14 15.15 4.49
C LYS A 124 -11.65 16.57 4.68
N ILE A 125 -12.35 17.09 3.69
CA ILE A 125 -12.96 18.40 3.71
C ILE A 125 -14.29 18.28 4.47
N THR A 126 -14.38 18.92 5.64
CA THR A 126 -15.54 18.82 6.55
C THR A 126 -16.67 19.78 6.19
N LYS A 127 -16.40 20.80 5.35
CA LYS A 127 -17.38 21.81 4.92
C LYS A 127 -17.56 21.78 3.40
N PRO A 128 -18.25 20.76 2.86
CA PRO A 128 -18.47 20.64 1.41
C PRO A 128 -19.22 21.85 0.82
N ASP A 129 -20.05 22.53 1.62
CA ASP A 129 -20.82 23.72 1.20
C ASP A 129 -19.94 24.91 0.78
N THR A 130 -18.67 24.92 1.20
CA THR A 130 -17.70 25.95 0.78
C THR A 130 -17.02 25.64 -0.55
N LEU A 131 -17.20 24.42 -1.08
CA LEU A 131 -16.63 24.01 -2.34
C LEU A 131 -17.48 24.51 -3.49
N ASN A 132 -16.81 25.05 -4.50
CA ASN A 132 -17.39 25.44 -5.76
C ASN A 132 -16.49 24.97 -6.90
N PHE A 133 -16.96 25.11 -8.13
CA PHE A 133 -16.21 24.65 -9.30
C PHE A 133 -14.81 25.29 -9.40
N GLU A 134 -14.67 26.57 -9.08
CA GLU A 134 -13.40 27.31 -9.23
C GLU A 134 -12.34 26.91 -8.19
N ASN A 135 -12.75 26.58 -6.96
CA ASN A 135 -11.83 26.22 -5.88
C ASN A 135 -11.52 24.72 -5.81
N ALA A 136 -12.41 23.87 -6.34
CA ALA A 136 -12.29 22.42 -6.23
C ALA A 136 -11.66 21.76 -7.45
N LEU A 137 -11.78 22.35 -8.64
CA LEU A 137 -11.20 21.78 -9.86
C LEU A 137 -9.68 21.65 -9.72
N ASP A 138 -9.16 20.47 -10.08
CA ASP A 138 -7.74 20.08 -10.00
C ASP A 138 -7.08 20.15 -8.61
N LYS A 139 -7.84 20.49 -7.56
CA LYS A 139 -7.35 20.67 -6.19
C LYS A 139 -8.05 19.78 -5.16
N VAL A 140 -9.19 19.21 -5.54
CA VAL A 140 -10.01 18.38 -4.65
C VAL A 140 -10.26 17.04 -5.31
N TRP A 141 -10.24 16.00 -4.47
CA TRP A 141 -10.57 14.64 -4.85
C TRP A 141 -11.79 14.19 -4.08
N TYR A 142 -12.51 13.20 -4.61
CA TYR A 142 -13.75 12.72 -4.03
C TYR A 142 -13.86 11.20 -4.10
N THR A 143 -14.71 10.65 -3.24
CA THR A 143 -15.24 9.29 -3.37
C THR A 143 -16.73 9.28 -3.08
N LYS A 144 -17.42 8.23 -3.52
CA LYS A 144 -18.83 8.00 -3.23
C LYS A 144 -18.97 6.82 -2.29
N LYS A 145 -19.48 7.07 -1.08
CA LYS A 145 -19.72 6.07 -0.04
C LYS A 145 -21.19 6.15 0.38
N ASN A 146 -21.92 5.05 0.28
CA ASN A 146 -23.33 4.95 0.73
C ASN A 146 -24.26 6.08 0.22
N SER A 147 -24.08 6.50 -1.03
CA SER A 147 -24.81 7.62 -1.67
C SER A 147 -24.39 9.03 -1.24
N GLU A 148 -23.46 9.16 -0.30
CA GLU A 148 -22.84 10.43 0.06
C GLU A 148 -21.52 10.62 -0.69
N VAL A 149 -21.18 11.88 -0.95
CA VAL A 149 -19.92 12.27 -1.58
C VAL A 149 -19.02 12.86 -0.50
N GLU A 150 -17.84 12.27 -0.35
CA GLU A 150 -16.80 12.76 0.56
C GLU A 150 -15.68 13.40 -0.25
N PHE A 151 -15.19 14.54 0.21
CA PHE A 151 -14.17 15.33 -0.47
C PHE A 151 -12.86 15.38 0.31
N TYR A 152 -11.75 15.47 -0.40
CA TYR A 152 -10.40 15.38 0.13
C TYR A 152 -9.46 16.39 -0.54
N THR A 153 -8.45 16.83 0.21
CA THR A 153 -7.46 17.82 -0.24
C THR A 153 -6.37 17.27 -1.15
N ASN A 154 -6.25 15.95 -1.28
CA ASN A 154 -5.19 15.31 -2.08
C ASN A 154 -5.68 14.01 -2.74
N TYR A 155 -4.94 13.57 -3.75
CA TYR A 155 -5.14 12.24 -4.36
C TYR A 155 -4.71 11.14 -3.40
N GLY A 156 -5.12 9.90 -3.70
CA GLY A 156 -4.70 8.74 -2.94
C GLY A 156 -5.81 7.72 -2.77
N LEU A 157 -5.71 6.96 -1.68
CA LEU A 157 -6.70 5.96 -1.28
C LEU A 157 -7.53 6.47 -0.11
N HIS A 158 -8.80 6.09 -0.09
CA HIS A 158 -9.68 6.38 1.03
C HIS A 158 -9.21 5.63 2.28
N PRO A 159 -9.03 6.31 3.42
CA PRO A 159 -8.34 5.77 4.60
C PRO A 159 -9.03 4.55 5.23
N GLU A 160 -10.36 4.46 5.16
CA GLU A 160 -11.10 3.36 5.80
C GLU A 160 -11.39 2.17 4.88
N ASN A 161 -11.42 2.37 3.56
CA ASN A 161 -11.92 1.34 2.62
C ASN A 161 -10.96 1.08 1.45
N GLY A 162 -9.83 1.79 1.39
CA GLY A 162 -8.79 1.60 0.39
C GLY A 162 -9.17 1.97 -1.04
N LYS A 163 -10.37 2.51 -1.29
CA LYS A 163 -10.79 2.87 -2.66
C LYS A 163 -10.05 4.11 -3.15
N THR A 164 -9.65 4.12 -4.41
CA THR A 164 -9.01 5.26 -5.05
C THR A 164 -9.93 6.49 -5.06
N LEU A 165 -9.39 7.63 -4.62
CA LEU A 165 -10.05 8.93 -4.72
C LEU A 165 -9.96 9.45 -6.16
N LYS A 166 -11.07 10.00 -6.66
CA LYS A 166 -11.16 10.50 -8.04
C LYS A 166 -11.04 12.02 -8.06
N PRO A 167 -10.39 12.64 -9.06
CA PRO A 167 -10.38 14.10 -9.17
C PRO A 167 -11.80 14.63 -9.36
N VAL A 168 -12.13 15.74 -8.69
CA VAL A 168 -13.44 16.38 -8.84
C VAL A 168 -13.61 16.88 -10.28
N THR A 169 -14.82 16.69 -10.82
CA THR A 169 -15.20 17.17 -12.15
C THR A 169 -16.40 18.10 -12.04
N LYS A 170 -16.66 18.87 -13.10
CA LYS A 170 -17.83 19.78 -13.17
C LYS A 170 -19.16 19.08 -12.84
N TYR A 171 -19.29 17.81 -13.17
CA TYR A 171 -20.50 17.01 -12.95
C TYR A 171 -20.84 16.82 -11.46
N ILE A 172 -19.86 16.93 -10.55
CA ILE A 172 -20.11 16.74 -9.11
C ILE A 172 -20.85 17.93 -8.47
N PHE A 173 -20.75 19.12 -9.06
CA PHE A 173 -21.42 20.33 -8.57
C PHE A 173 -22.71 20.67 -9.34
N ASN A 174 -23.11 19.84 -10.30
CA ASN A 174 -24.21 20.12 -11.24
C ASN A 174 -25.40 19.19 -11.00
#